data_AF-A0A3D6C6L6-F1
#
_entry.id   AF-A0A3D6C6L6-F1
#
_cell.length_a   1.000
_cell.length_b   1.000
_cell.length_c   1.000
_cell.angle_alpha   90.00
_cell.angle_beta   90.00
_cell.angle_gamma   90.00
#
_symmetry.space_group_name_H-M   'P 1'
#
loop_
_entity.id
_entity.type
_entity.pdbx_description
1 polymer ?
#
loop_
_entity_poly.entity_id
_entity_poly.type
_entity_poly.pdbx_seq_one_letter_code
_entity_poly.pdbx_strand_id
1 'polypeptide(L)'
;MLFFKDIKQEKLDDPDFRDYYHRECHICDTTMSVVGRFLKMGDRLPEVLKALDIPVEAFDALKDGDHCDPHMVARLCDRVGMDGRRVLGQCPRAAETGRNQMTEKGENR
;
A
#
# COMPACT_ATOMS: atom_id res chain seq x y z
N MET A 1 12.91 -16.41 23.42
CA MET A 1 12.96 -16.29 21.95
C MET A 1 11.90 -15.28 21.57
N LEU A 2 12.28 -14.12 21.04
CA LEU A 2 11.32 -13.10 20.58
C LEU A 2 10.87 -13.48 19.17
N PHE A 3 9.55 -13.46 18.91
CA PHE A 3 9.05 -13.64 17.55
C PHE A 3 9.23 -12.36 16.74
N PHE A 4 9.33 -12.46 15.42
CA PHE A 4 9.45 -11.29 14.55
C PHE A 4 8.37 -10.23 14.80
N LYS A 5 7.13 -10.66 15.10
CA LYS A 5 6.02 -9.77 15.45
C LYS A 5 6.32 -8.94 16.72
N ASP A 6 6.99 -9.52 17.70
CA ASP A 6 7.28 -8.88 18.98
C ASP A 6 8.41 -7.87 18.80
N ILE A 7 9.44 -8.25 18.02
CA ILE A 7 10.56 -7.36 17.64
C ILE A 7 10.04 -6.16 16.82
N LYS A 8 9.14 -6.40 15.87
CA LYS A 8 8.51 -5.35 15.07
C LYS A 8 7.72 -4.38 15.96
N GLN A 9 6.90 -4.91 16.89
CA GLN A 9 6.12 -4.07 17.79
C GLN A 9 7.03 -3.25 18.71
N GLU A 10 8.05 -3.87 19.31
CA GLU A 10 9.04 -3.19 20.15
C GLU A 10 9.72 -2.03 19.42
N LYS A 11 10.06 -2.21 18.13
CA LYS A 11 10.63 -1.14 17.31
C LYS A 11 9.62 -0.05 16.95
N LEU A 12 8.37 -0.40 16.69
CA LEU A 12 7.31 0.58 16.39
C LEU A 12 6.82 1.34 17.64
N ASP A 13 7.10 0.83 18.84
CA ASP A 13 6.84 1.53 20.10
C ASP A 13 7.86 2.66 20.36
N ASP A 14 9.03 2.62 19.72
CA ASP A 14 10.00 3.73 19.68
C ASP A 14 9.51 4.83 18.71
N PRO A 15 9.20 6.06 19.21
CA PRO A 15 8.69 7.14 18.37
C PRO A 15 9.62 7.54 17.23
N ASP A 16 10.94 7.58 17.45
CA ASP A 16 11.91 8.02 16.44
C ASP A 16 12.00 6.98 15.32
N PHE A 17 12.04 5.71 15.71
CA PHE A 17 12.00 4.62 14.73
C PHE A 17 10.67 4.57 13.99
N ARG A 18 9.54 4.79 14.67
CA ARG A 18 8.22 4.81 14.04
C ARG A 18 8.10 5.92 13.01
N ASP A 19 8.58 7.13 13.32
CA ASP A 19 8.52 8.26 12.39
C ASP A 19 9.45 8.05 11.20
N TYR A 20 10.66 7.53 11.44
CA TYR A 20 11.56 7.07 10.37
C TYR A 20 10.89 5.99 9.51
N TYR A 21 10.34 4.94 10.14
CA TYR A 21 9.67 3.85 9.46
C TYR A 21 8.46 4.33 8.66
N HIS A 22 7.66 5.27 9.17
CA HIS A 22 6.51 5.84 8.43
C HIS A 22 6.95 6.67 7.23
N ARG A 23 8.02 7.48 7.36
CA ARG A 23 8.61 8.22 6.24
C ARG A 23 9.19 7.30 5.18
N GLU A 24 9.84 6.22 5.62
CA GLU A 24 10.50 5.23 4.77
C GLU A 24 9.61 3.99 4.55
N CYS A 25 8.30 4.05 4.82
CA CYS A 25 7.44 2.87 4.69
C CYS A 25 7.16 2.61 3.21
N HIS A 26 7.84 1.61 2.65
CA HIS A 26 7.65 1.21 1.26
C HIS A 26 6.60 0.11 1.12
N ILE A 27 6.42 -0.78 2.11
CA ILE A 27 5.46 -1.88 2.10
C ILE A 27 5.03 -2.24 3.53
N CYS A 28 3.73 -2.42 3.78
CA CYS A 28 3.21 -2.99 5.03
C CYS A 28 2.69 -4.44 4.87
N ASP A 29 2.38 -5.10 5.98
CA ASP A 29 1.89 -6.50 5.98
C ASP A 29 0.61 -6.67 5.15
N THR A 30 -0.25 -5.64 5.10
CA THR A 30 -1.47 -5.66 4.27
C THR A 30 -1.12 -5.64 2.78
N THR A 31 -0.15 -4.81 2.39
CA THR A 31 0.39 -4.78 1.02
C THR A 31 0.93 -6.15 0.61
N MET A 32 1.79 -6.76 1.44
CA MET A 32 2.33 -8.10 1.11
C MET A 32 1.24 -9.17 1.05
N SER A 33 0.25 -9.09 1.95
CA SER A 33 -0.87 -10.03 1.96
C SER A 33 -1.71 -9.93 0.69
N VAL A 34 -1.99 -8.71 0.21
CA VAL A 34 -2.79 -8.52 -1.01
C VAL A 34 -1.98 -8.89 -2.26
N VAL A 35 -0.71 -8.52 -2.34
CA VAL A 35 0.19 -8.95 -3.43
C VAL A 35 0.24 -10.47 -3.52
N GLY A 36 0.43 -11.15 -2.39
CA GLY A 36 0.45 -12.62 -2.34
C GLY A 36 -0.86 -13.28 -2.79
N ARG A 37 -2.01 -12.61 -2.61
CA ARG A 37 -3.30 -13.09 -3.14
C ARG A 37 -3.42 -12.88 -4.66
N PHE A 38 -2.91 -11.76 -5.17
CA PHE A 38 -2.92 -11.48 -6.60
C PHE A 38 -1.96 -12.38 -7.38
N LEU A 39 -0.78 -12.68 -6.84
CA LEU A 39 0.16 -13.61 -7.46
C LEU A 39 -0.41 -15.03 -7.62
N LYS A 40 -1.32 -15.45 -6.72
CA LYS A 40 -2.02 -16.74 -6.85
C LYS A 40 -3.05 -16.78 -7.99
N MET A 41 -3.36 -15.66 -8.62
CA MET A 41 -4.28 -15.61 -9.77
C MET A 41 -3.63 -16.09 -11.07
N GLY A 42 -2.29 -16.23 -11.10
CA GLY A 42 -1.54 -16.74 -12.25
C GLY A 42 -1.85 -15.96 -13.53
N ASP A 43 -2.17 -16.68 -14.59
CA ASP A 43 -2.42 -16.13 -15.93
C ASP A 43 -3.56 -15.10 -15.99
N ARG A 44 -4.45 -15.07 -15.00
CA ARG A 44 -5.54 -14.08 -14.94
C ARG A 44 -5.13 -12.74 -14.34
N LEU A 45 -3.93 -12.64 -13.77
CA LEU A 45 -3.48 -11.42 -13.09
C LEU A 45 -3.56 -10.18 -14.00
N PRO A 46 -3.07 -10.19 -15.26
CA PRO A 46 -3.14 -9.01 -16.13
C PRO A 46 -4.58 -8.55 -16.40
N GLU A 47 -5.52 -9.48 -16.59
CA GLU A 47 -6.93 -9.17 -16.82
C GLU A 47 -7.58 -8.52 -15.59
N VAL A 48 -7.25 -9.03 -14.39
CA VAL A 48 -7.77 -8.48 -13.14
C VAL A 48 -7.19 -7.08 -12.87
N LEU A 49 -5.89 -6.86 -13.12
CA LEU A 49 -5.27 -5.54 -12.97
C LEU A 49 -5.90 -4.53 -13.93
N LYS A 50 -6.12 -4.92 -15.19
CA LYS A 50 -6.84 -4.10 -16.17
C LYS A 50 -8.25 -3.74 -15.70
N ALA A 51 -9.00 -4.69 -15.14
CA ALA A 51 -10.34 -4.44 -14.62
C ALA A 51 -10.37 -3.47 -13.43
N LEU A 52 -9.25 -3.32 -12.72
CA LEU A 52 -9.08 -2.39 -11.60
C LEU A 52 -8.48 -1.04 -12.00
N ASP A 53 -8.18 -0.84 -13.29
CA ASP A 53 -7.45 0.31 -13.79
C ASP A 53 -6.10 0.50 -13.06
N ILE A 54 -5.35 -0.61 -12.98
CA ILE A 54 -4.01 -0.68 -12.37
C ILE A 54 -3.02 -1.09 -13.47
N PRO A 55 -2.04 -0.23 -13.82
CA PRO A 55 -0.96 -0.60 -14.73
C PRO A 55 -0.14 -1.78 -14.16
N VAL A 56 0.32 -2.68 -15.04
CA VAL A 56 1.13 -3.84 -14.64
C VAL A 56 2.41 -3.39 -13.96
N GLU A 57 3.05 -2.34 -14.49
CA GLU A 57 4.28 -1.75 -13.99
C GLU A 57 4.09 -1.17 -12.57
N ALA A 58 2.92 -0.59 -12.30
CA ALA A 58 2.58 -0.09 -10.97
C ALA A 58 2.38 -1.25 -9.97
N PHE A 59 1.79 -2.37 -10.41
CA PHE A 59 1.71 -3.58 -9.60
C PHE A 59 3.08 -4.22 -9.36
N ASP A 60 3.96 -4.22 -10.36
CA ASP A 60 5.31 -4.75 -10.20
C ASP A 60 6.14 -3.90 -9.23
N ALA A 61 6.07 -2.56 -9.32
CA ALA A 61 6.70 -1.67 -8.35
C ALA A 61 6.17 -1.88 -6.91
N LEU A 62 4.88 -2.19 -6.77
CA LEU A 62 4.28 -2.54 -5.47
C LEU A 62 4.76 -3.89 -4.96
N LYS A 63 4.89 -4.88 -5.85
CA LYS A 63 5.38 -6.23 -5.55
C LYS A 63 6.84 -6.22 -5.11
N ASP A 64 7.67 -5.41 -5.77
CA ASP A 64 9.12 -5.33 -5.51
C ASP A 64 9.47 -4.40 -4.34
N GLY A 65 8.50 -3.59 -3.91
CA GLY A 65 8.68 -2.66 -2.78
C GLY A 65 9.36 -1.37 -3.13
N ASP A 66 9.39 -1.04 -4.41
CA ASP A 66 9.89 0.24 -4.91
C ASP A 66 8.88 1.36 -4.62
N HIS A 67 7.58 1.07 -4.75
CA HIS A 67 6.54 2.09 -4.56
C HIS A 67 5.20 1.50 -4.09
N CYS A 68 4.60 2.10 -3.06
CA CYS A 68 3.28 1.67 -2.54
C CYS A 68 2.24 2.79 -2.49
N ASP A 69 1.39 2.92 -3.51
CA ASP A 69 0.22 3.81 -3.46
C ASP A 69 -0.90 3.21 -2.54
N PRO A 70 -1.27 3.87 -1.42
CA PRO A 70 -2.32 3.39 -0.53
C PRO A 70 -3.68 3.24 -1.21
N HIS A 71 -4.01 4.06 -2.22
CA HIS A 71 -5.28 3.97 -2.94
C HIS A 71 -5.32 2.77 -3.88
N MET A 72 -4.22 2.49 -4.58
CA MET A 72 -4.05 1.25 -5.32
C MET A 72 -4.18 0.03 -4.40
N VAL A 73 -3.50 0.02 -3.24
CA VAL A 73 -3.62 -1.09 -2.27
C VAL A 73 -5.06 -1.25 -1.77
N ALA A 74 -5.78 -0.16 -1.50
CA ALA A 74 -7.19 -0.20 -1.12
C ALA A 74 -8.07 -0.85 -2.21
N ARG A 75 -7.88 -0.48 -3.49
CA ARG A 75 -8.58 -1.11 -4.63
C ARG A 75 -8.29 -2.60 -4.73
N LEU A 76 -7.02 -2.99 -4.57
CA LEU A 76 -6.61 -4.40 -4.56
C LEU A 76 -7.27 -5.16 -3.39
N CYS A 77 -7.33 -4.55 -2.20
CA CYS A 77 -7.98 -5.12 -1.03
C CYS A 77 -9.47 -5.37 -1.26
N ASP A 78 -10.20 -4.37 -1.75
CA ASP A 78 -11.62 -4.48 -2.03
C ASP A 78 -11.91 -5.63 -3.02
N ARG A 79 -11.05 -5.80 -4.04
CA ARG A 79 -11.17 -6.87 -5.03
C ARG A 79 -11.11 -8.28 -4.43
N VAL A 80 -10.37 -8.47 -3.34
CA VAL A 80 -10.16 -9.76 -2.68
C VAL A 80 -10.96 -9.90 -1.38
N GLY A 81 -11.95 -9.05 -1.17
CA GLY A 81 -12.85 -9.09 -0.01
C GLY A 81 -12.20 -8.63 1.30
N MET A 82 -11.15 -7.81 1.21
CA MET A 82 -10.56 -7.10 2.35
C MET A 82 -11.11 -5.67 2.38
N ASP A 83 -11.21 -5.06 3.57
CA ASP A 83 -11.72 -3.69 3.70
C ASP A 83 -10.65 -2.66 3.31
N GLY A 84 -10.73 -2.11 2.10
CA GLY A 84 -9.82 -1.07 1.61
C GLY A 84 -9.88 0.22 2.42
N ARG A 85 -11.03 0.55 3.05
CA ARG A 85 -11.15 1.75 3.90
C ARG A 85 -10.27 1.65 5.14
N ARG A 86 -10.13 0.44 5.69
CA ARG A 86 -9.22 0.19 6.80
C ARG A 86 -7.76 0.49 6.41
N VAL A 87 -7.34 0.13 5.20
CA VAL A 87 -5.99 0.44 4.70
C VAL A 87 -5.76 1.94 4.69
N LEU A 88 -6.70 2.70 4.13
CA LEU A 88 -6.59 4.16 4.05
C LEU A 88 -6.60 4.82 5.43
N GLY A 89 -7.37 4.30 6.40
CA GLY A 89 -7.41 4.84 7.76
C GLY A 89 -6.17 4.52 8.60
N GLN A 90 -5.38 3.51 8.23
CA GLN A 90 -4.22 3.03 8.98
C GLN A 90 -2.89 3.36 8.30
N CYS A 91 -2.90 3.70 7.01
CA CYS A 91 -1.70 4.01 6.27
C CYS A 91 -1.29 5.48 6.48
N PRO A 92 -0.10 5.76 7.04
CA PRO A 92 0.36 7.14 7.25
C PRO A 92 0.45 7.93 5.93
N ARG A 93 0.78 7.25 4.82
CA ARG A 93 0.87 7.84 3.48
C ARG A 93 -0.48 8.21 2.88
N ALA A 94 -1.59 7.59 3.29
CA ALA A 94 -2.91 7.90 2.75
C ALA A 94 -3.34 9.35 3.06
N ALA A 95 -2.88 9.88 4.20
CA ALA A 95 -3.09 11.29 4.56
C ALA A 95 -2.27 12.27 3.70
N GLU A 96 -1.18 11.81 3.08
CA GLU A 96 -0.30 12.61 2.22
C GLU A 96 -0.78 12.63 0.77
N THR A 97 -1.28 11.51 0.25
CA THR A 97 -1.78 11.40 -1.12
C THR A 97 -3.02 12.29 -1.36
N GLY A 98 -3.84 12.54 -0.33
CA GLY A 98 -4.95 13.49 -0.38
C GLY A 98 -4.55 14.97 -0.53
N ARG A 99 -3.30 15.33 -0.21
CA ARG A 99 -2.80 16.71 -0.34
C ARG A 99 -2.32 17.05 -1.76
N ASN A 100 -1.70 16.10 -2.46
CA ASN A 100 -1.20 16.32 -3.82
C ASN A 100 -2.30 16.44 -4.89
N GLN A 101 -3.50 15.88 -4.66
CA GLN A 101 -4.62 16.00 -5.61
C GLN A 101 -5.31 17.38 -5.61
N MET A 102 -5.09 18.22 -4.60
CA MET A 102 -5.62 19.59 -4.57
C MET A 102 -4.68 20.62 -5.21
N THR A 103 -3.38 20.34 -5.28
CA THR A 103 -2.41 21.26 -5.87
C THR A 103 -2.39 21.26 -7.40
N GLU A 104 -2.90 20.20 -8.06
CA GLU A 104 -2.91 20.11 -9.54
C GLU A 104 -4.14 20.74 -10.20
N LYS A 105 -5.14 21.20 -9.44
CA LYS A 105 -6.35 21.87 -9.98
C LYS A 105 -6.31 23.40 -9.89
N GLY A 106 -5.16 23.99 -9.58
CA GLY A 106 -5.04 25.39 -9.20
C GLY A 106 -4.10 26.24 -10.03
N GLU A 107 -3.88 25.97 -11.33
CA GLU A 107 -3.12 26.90 -12.18
C GLU A 107 -3.62 26.88 -13.64
N ASN A 108 -4.77 27.52 -13.85
CA ASN A 108 -5.03 28.20 -15.12
C ASN A 108 -6.12 29.26 -14.90
N ARG A 109 -5.68 30.47 -14.54
CA ARG A 109 -6.43 31.70 -14.72
C ARG A 109 -5.49 32.88 -14.88
#